data_AF-A0A353RG23-F1
#
_entry.id   AF-A0A353RG23-F1
#
_cell.length_a   1.000
_cell.length_b   1.000
_cell.length_c   1.000
_cell.angle_alpha   90.00
_cell.angle_beta   90.00
_cell.angle_gamma   90.00
#
_symmetry.space_group_name_H-M   'P 1'
#
loop_
_entity.id
_entity.type
_entity.pdbx_description
1 polymer ?
#
loop_
_entity_poly.entity_id
_entity_poly.type
_entity_poly.pdbx_seq_one_letter_code
_entity_poly.pdbx_strand_id
1 'polypeptide(L)'
;KGKKGTLVASIKGYIHSAREGVERLGGLLEKYGTYESNGIAFQDVDEIWWLETVGGHHWIARKVPDDVYAVMPNQLGLDRFDLGDALAGRKNYMCSADMKEFIGRNHLNLSLEGGLNPRDAFGSHDDADHVYNTPRAWYMLRYFNPRTKVWDGPNADFTPRSDDLPWCMAPEKKITPEDVKYALSSHYQGTPYDPYEGHGSPATKGIFRPIGVNRNDFMALIQMRPDVPGEFRAVEWIAFASNAFNAMAPFYANVSATPDYLANTTAEVSTGSFYWSSRMIAAMADASYSTSVFHIERYQLAVEAQGHALLNRYDEKLRREADGVKRAALRERANREIADMLKRETADTLGKVLFELSGRMKNAYSRSDA
;
A
#
# COMPACT_ATOMS: atom_id res chain seq x y z
N LYS A 1 -9.99 23.65 -15.88
CA LYS A 1 -9.11 22.94 -14.92
C LYS A 1 -9.89 21.73 -14.39
N GLY A 2 -9.63 20.54 -14.93
CA GLY A 2 -10.33 19.32 -14.51
C GLY A 2 -10.05 19.02 -13.04
N LYS A 3 -11.10 18.72 -12.27
CA LYS A 3 -10.97 18.23 -10.90
C LYS A 3 -10.26 16.87 -10.96
N LYS A 4 -8.95 16.83 -10.77
CA LYS A 4 -8.22 15.58 -10.51
C LYS A 4 -8.69 15.07 -9.14
N GLY A 5 -9.14 13.81 -9.05
CA GLY A 5 -9.55 13.17 -7.80
C GLY A 5 -11.06 13.00 -7.58
N THR A 6 -11.84 12.65 -8.60
CA THR A 6 -13.30 12.49 -8.48
C THR A 6 -13.77 11.09 -8.06
N LEU A 7 -12.95 10.03 -8.24
CA LEU A 7 -13.37 8.64 -8.03
C LEU A 7 -13.87 8.39 -6.60
N VAL A 8 -13.01 8.61 -5.59
CA VAL A 8 -13.37 8.39 -4.18
C VAL A 8 -14.53 9.30 -3.76
N ALA A 9 -14.50 10.58 -4.14
CA ALA A 9 -15.53 11.55 -3.76
C ALA A 9 -16.92 11.27 -4.36
N SER A 10 -16.99 10.60 -5.52
CA SER A 10 -18.26 10.27 -6.21
C SER A 10 -18.89 8.98 -5.70
N ILE A 11 -18.13 8.19 -4.94
CA ILE A 11 -18.54 6.88 -4.41
C ILE A 11 -18.77 6.94 -2.90
N LYS A 12 -17.83 7.55 -2.16
CA LYS A 12 -17.86 7.62 -0.70
C LYS A 12 -19.13 8.33 -0.21
N GLY A 13 -19.89 7.65 0.65
CA GLY A 13 -21.18 8.14 1.19
C GLY A 13 -22.42 7.61 0.47
N TYR A 14 -22.27 6.84 -0.61
CA TYR A 14 -23.37 6.28 -1.41
C TYR A 14 -23.34 4.75 -1.52
N ILE A 15 -22.47 4.08 -0.75
CA ILE A 15 -22.26 2.63 -0.79
C ILE A 15 -22.25 2.08 0.64
N HIS A 16 -22.72 0.84 0.79
CA HIS A 16 -22.83 0.14 2.08
C HIS A 16 -22.07 -1.20 2.12
N SER A 17 -21.55 -1.66 0.98
CA SER A 17 -20.67 -2.82 0.86
C SER A 17 -19.57 -2.61 -0.19
N ALA A 18 -18.52 -3.43 -0.16
CA ALA A 18 -17.45 -3.44 -1.16
C ALA A 18 -18.01 -3.70 -2.55
N ARG A 19 -18.95 -4.66 -2.64
CA ARG A 19 -19.64 -5.04 -3.88
C ARG A 19 -20.44 -3.88 -4.46
N GLU A 20 -21.21 -3.16 -3.66
CA GLU A 20 -21.90 -1.94 -4.12
C GLU A 20 -20.92 -0.88 -4.61
N GLY A 21 -19.73 -0.79 -4.01
CA GLY A 21 -18.61 0.01 -4.49
C GLY A 21 -18.23 -0.30 -5.94
N VAL A 22 -18.04 -1.59 -6.24
CA VAL A 22 -17.75 -2.10 -7.59
C VAL A 22 -18.88 -1.76 -8.56
N GLU A 23 -20.14 -2.04 -8.20
CA GLU A 23 -21.30 -1.77 -9.06
C GLU A 23 -21.46 -0.29 -9.38
N ARG A 24 -21.32 0.55 -8.35
CA ARG A 24 -21.45 2.00 -8.50
C ARG A 24 -20.35 2.55 -9.38
N LEU A 25 -19.08 2.16 -9.15
CA LEU A 25 -17.99 2.63 -9.99
C LEU A 25 -18.16 2.13 -11.43
N GLY A 26 -18.53 0.86 -11.62
CA GLY A 26 -18.83 0.30 -12.94
C GLY A 26 -19.86 1.12 -13.71
N GLY A 27 -21.01 1.41 -13.09
CA GLY A 27 -22.04 2.23 -13.73
C GLY A 27 -21.62 3.69 -13.99
N LEU A 28 -20.73 4.26 -13.16
CA LEU A 28 -20.16 5.58 -13.41
C LEU A 28 -19.19 5.58 -14.60
N LEU A 29 -18.37 4.53 -14.74
CA LEU A 29 -17.46 4.35 -15.87
C LEU A 29 -18.24 4.18 -17.17
N GLU A 30 -19.31 3.40 -17.18
CA GLU A 30 -20.18 3.22 -18.35
C GLU A 30 -20.86 4.53 -18.77
N LYS A 31 -21.25 5.37 -17.80
CA LYS A 31 -21.97 6.61 -18.07
C LYS A 31 -21.07 7.78 -18.45
N TYR A 32 -19.92 7.93 -17.80
CA TYR A 32 -19.08 9.12 -17.89
C TYR A 32 -17.71 8.86 -18.51
N GLY A 33 -17.31 7.60 -18.56
CA GLY A 33 -15.98 7.19 -18.98
C GLY A 33 -14.88 7.58 -18.00
N THR A 34 -13.67 7.16 -18.35
CA THR A 34 -12.40 7.53 -17.74
C THR A 34 -11.37 7.86 -18.82
N TYR A 35 -10.39 8.68 -18.48
CA TYR A 35 -9.24 8.99 -19.33
C TYR A 35 -7.94 8.36 -18.79
N GLU A 36 -8.05 7.52 -17.76
CA GLU A 36 -6.97 6.83 -17.07
C GLU A 36 -7.25 5.34 -16.95
N SER A 37 -6.20 4.53 -17.03
CA SER A 37 -6.22 3.10 -16.65
C SER A 37 -5.94 2.99 -15.16
N ASN A 38 -6.92 2.54 -14.39
CA ASN A 38 -6.87 2.52 -12.93
C ASN A 38 -7.24 1.15 -12.35
N GLY A 39 -6.60 0.81 -11.24
CA GLY A 39 -6.98 -0.27 -10.35
C GLY A 39 -7.52 0.30 -9.03
N ILE A 40 -8.67 -0.20 -8.56
CA ILE A 40 -9.37 0.30 -7.38
C ILE A 40 -9.75 -0.88 -6.47
N ALA A 41 -9.29 -0.81 -5.22
CA ALA A 41 -9.72 -1.73 -4.16
C ALA A 41 -10.97 -1.20 -3.45
N PHE A 42 -11.93 -2.09 -3.22
CA PHE A 42 -13.05 -1.90 -2.32
C PHE A 42 -12.99 -2.95 -1.22
N GLN A 43 -13.30 -2.58 0.01
CA GLN A 43 -13.40 -3.54 1.10
C GLN A 43 -14.49 -3.15 2.09
N ASP A 44 -15.07 -4.15 2.73
CA ASP A 44 -15.84 -4.03 3.96
C ASP A 44 -15.30 -5.05 4.98
N VAL A 45 -16.11 -5.47 5.95
CA VAL A 45 -15.67 -6.43 6.97
C VAL A 45 -15.64 -7.88 6.45
N ASP A 46 -16.35 -8.16 5.37
CA ASP A 46 -16.61 -9.52 4.87
C ASP A 46 -15.88 -9.78 3.54
N GLU A 47 -15.74 -8.77 2.66
CA GLU A 47 -15.18 -8.95 1.33
C GLU A 47 -14.19 -7.86 0.92
N ILE A 48 -13.22 -8.26 0.09
CA ILE A 48 -12.33 -7.35 -0.67
C ILE A 48 -12.56 -7.59 -2.17
N TRP A 49 -12.68 -6.51 -2.92
CA TRP A 49 -12.84 -6.51 -4.38
C TRP A 49 -11.78 -5.65 -5.04
N TRP A 50 -11.22 -6.14 -6.15
CA TRP A 50 -10.31 -5.39 -7.01
C TRP A 50 -10.97 -5.14 -8.36
N LEU A 51 -11.16 -3.86 -8.72
CA LEU A 51 -11.68 -3.43 -10.03
C LEU A 51 -10.54 -2.85 -10.86
N GLU A 52 -10.49 -3.20 -12.14
CA GLU A 52 -9.60 -2.60 -13.15
C GLU A 52 -10.44 -2.00 -14.27
N THR A 53 -10.11 -0.77 -14.67
CA THR A 53 -10.74 -0.13 -15.82
C THR A 53 -10.13 -0.68 -17.12
N VAL A 54 -10.98 -0.88 -18.12
CA VAL A 54 -10.59 -1.39 -19.45
C VAL A 54 -10.99 -0.34 -20.47
N GLY A 55 -9.98 0.29 -21.09
CA GLY A 55 -10.21 1.40 -22.01
C GLY A 55 -10.98 2.56 -21.35
N GLY A 56 -11.87 3.19 -22.13
CA GLY A 56 -12.59 4.38 -21.67
C GLY A 56 -13.83 4.12 -20.82
N HIS A 57 -14.53 2.99 -20.99
CA HIS A 57 -15.85 2.76 -20.40
C HIS A 57 -16.07 1.34 -19.86
N HIS A 58 -15.20 0.39 -20.23
CA HIS A 58 -15.32 -0.99 -19.77
C HIS A 58 -14.57 -1.18 -18.46
N TRP A 59 -14.93 -2.23 -17.73
CA TRP A 59 -14.31 -2.57 -16.47
C TRP A 59 -14.48 -4.05 -16.16
N ILE A 60 -13.55 -4.58 -15.38
CA ILE A 60 -13.58 -5.92 -14.82
C ILE A 60 -13.28 -5.85 -13.32
N ALA A 61 -13.80 -6.77 -12.54
CA ALA A 61 -13.52 -6.86 -11.12
C ALA A 61 -13.52 -8.30 -10.63
N ARG A 62 -12.68 -8.57 -9.63
CA ARG A 62 -12.54 -9.87 -8.98
C ARG A 62 -12.55 -9.69 -7.46
N LYS A 63 -13.34 -10.52 -6.78
CA LYS A 63 -13.28 -10.70 -5.33
C LYS A 63 -11.94 -11.36 -4.98
N VAL A 64 -11.21 -10.81 -4.03
CA VAL A 64 -10.03 -11.47 -3.46
C VAL A 64 -10.55 -12.62 -2.57
N PRO A 65 -10.15 -13.88 -2.81
CA PRO A 65 -10.50 -14.98 -1.92
C PRO A 65 -10.07 -14.74 -0.47
N ASP A 66 -10.85 -15.24 0.49
CA ASP A 66 -10.68 -14.93 1.91
C ASP A 66 -9.33 -15.40 2.50
N ASP A 67 -8.69 -16.39 1.88
CA ASP A 67 -7.44 -17.03 2.32
C ASP A 67 -6.21 -16.62 1.50
N VAL A 68 -6.32 -15.61 0.63
CA VAL A 68 -5.21 -15.12 -0.20
C VAL A 68 -4.96 -13.63 -0.04
N TYR A 69 -3.77 -13.18 -0.45
CA TYR A 69 -3.48 -11.76 -0.68
C TYR A 69 -3.29 -11.53 -2.18
N ALA A 70 -3.49 -10.29 -2.64
CA ALA A 70 -3.22 -9.87 -4.01
C ALA A 70 -2.12 -8.80 -4.03
N VAL A 71 -1.31 -8.77 -5.10
CA VAL A 71 -0.24 -7.78 -5.30
C VAL A 71 -0.47 -6.97 -6.57
N MET A 72 -0.45 -5.65 -6.47
CA MET A 72 -0.82 -4.76 -7.57
C MET A 72 0.24 -3.67 -7.81
N PRO A 73 1.24 -3.92 -8.69
CA PRO A 73 2.07 -2.85 -9.24
C PRO A 73 1.28 -1.99 -10.25
N ASN A 74 1.95 -1.11 -10.99
CA ASN A 74 1.29 -0.20 -11.94
C ASN A 74 1.12 -0.87 -13.32
N GLN A 75 0.49 -2.05 -13.32
CA GLN A 75 0.19 -2.87 -14.49
C GLN A 75 -1.15 -3.57 -14.24
N LEU A 76 -1.91 -3.86 -15.31
CA LEU A 76 -3.13 -4.66 -15.20
C LEU A 76 -2.77 -6.04 -14.61
N GLY A 77 -3.36 -6.37 -13.47
CA GLY A 77 -2.88 -7.48 -12.66
C GLY A 77 -3.74 -8.73 -12.72
N LEU A 78 -5.01 -8.69 -13.12
CA LEU A 78 -5.86 -9.88 -13.14
C LEU A 78 -5.37 -10.92 -14.17
N ASP A 79 -4.92 -12.08 -13.69
CA ASP A 79 -4.31 -13.17 -14.49
C ASP A 79 -5.31 -14.21 -15.02
N ARG A 80 -6.53 -14.23 -14.48
CA ARG A 80 -7.62 -15.09 -14.91
C ARG A 80 -8.96 -14.44 -14.65
N PHE A 81 -9.90 -14.65 -15.57
CA PHE A 81 -11.24 -14.12 -15.46
C PHE A 81 -12.31 -15.12 -15.91
N ASP A 82 -13.31 -15.35 -15.06
CA ASP A 82 -14.47 -16.18 -15.38
C ASP A 82 -15.62 -15.29 -15.87
N LEU A 83 -15.78 -15.19 -17.20
CA LEU A 83 -16.87 -14.42 -17.81
C LEU A 83 -18.26 -14.99 -17.50
N GLY A 84 -18.37 -16.30 -17.27
CA GLY A 84 -19.64 -16.93 -16.95
C GLY A 84 -20.13 -16.50 -15.57
N ASP A 85 -19.25 -16.57 -14.58
CA ASP A 85 -19.53 -15.99 -13.26
C ASP A 85 -19.76 -14.49 -13.37
N ALA A 86 -18.90 -13.74 -14.06
CA ALA A 86 -19.00 -12.28 -14.12
C ALA A 86 -20.33 -11.73 -14.67
N LEU A 87 -20.96 -12.45 -15.60
CA LEU A 87 -22.20 -12.01 -16.27
C LEU A 87 -23.46 -12.61 -15.66
N ALA A 88 -23.39 -13.79 -15.03
CA ALA A 88 -24.56 -14.48 -14.50
C ALA A 88 -24.54 -14.57 -12.96
N GLY A 89 -23.54 -15.24 -12.39
CA GLY A 89 -23.48 -15.54 -10.96
C GLY A 89 -23.04 -14.36 -10.10
N ARG A 90 -22.17 -13.52 -10.67
CA ARG A 90 -21.46 -12.39 -10.07
C ARG A 90 -20.84 -12.72 -8.72
N LYS A 91 -20.48 -13.97 -8.45
CA LYS A 91 -20.07 -14.40 -7.10
C LYS A 91 -18.69 -13.87 -6.77
N ASN A 92 -17.73 -14.16 -7.64
CA ASN A 92 -16.32 -13.84 -7.50
C ASN A 92 -15.84 -12.86 -8.58
N TYR A 93 -16.58 -12.70 -9.67
CA TYR A 93 -16.24 -11.80 -10.77
C TYR A 93 -17.40 -10.88 -11.12
N MET A 94 -17.10 -9.69 -11.64
CA MET A 94 -18.07 -8.72 -12.15
C MET A 94 -17.44 -7.97 -13.33
N CYS A 95 -18.22 -7.58 -14.35
CA CYS A 95 -17.72 -6.78 -15.47
C CYS A 95 -18.83 -5.98 -16.14
N SER A 96 -18.46 -5.16 -17.13
CA SER A 96 -19.41 -4.52 -18.05
C SER A 96 -20.30 -5.55 -18.76
N ALA A 97 -21.58 -5.21 -18.95
CA ALA A 97 -22.59 -6.14 -19.46
C ALA A 97 -22.28 -6.65 -20.88
N ASP A 98 -21.65 -5.82 -21.72
CA ASP A 98 -21.27 -6.14 -23.10
C ASP A 98 -19.86 -6.77 -23.21
N MET A 99 -19.16 -7.04 -22.10
CA MET A 99 -17.75 -7.48 -22.10
C MET A 99 -17.51 -8.72 -22.97
N LYS A 100 -18.42 -9.70 -22.94
CA LYS A 100 -18.30 -10.92 -23.78
C LYS A 100 -18.39 -10.59 -25.27
N GLU A 101 -19.29 -9.69 -25.65
CA GLU A 101 -19.45 -9.24 -27.03
C GLU A 101 -18.26 -8.40 -27.48
N PHE A 102 -17.78 -7.50 -26.61
CA PHE A 102 -16.59 -6.68 -26.84
C PHE A 102 -15.35 -7.55 -27.10
N ILE A 103 -15.09 -8.56 -26.25
CA ILE A 103 -13.97 -9.50 -26.43
C ILE A 103 -14.13 -10.28 -27.74
N GLY A 104 -15.32 -10.83 -28.00
CA GLY A 104 -15.57 -11.67 -29.16
C GLY A 104 -15.44 -10.91 -30.49
N ARG A 105 -16.00 -9.70 -30.57
CA ARG A 105 -15.95 -8.87 -31.79
C ARG A 105 -14.55 -8.37 -32.13
N ASN A 106 -13.71 -8.17 -31.12
CA ASN A 106 -12.37 -7.60 -31.29
C ASN A 106 -11.27 -8.66 -31.17
N HIS A 107 -11.61 -9.95 -31.09
CA HIS A 107 -10.66 -11.06 -30.99
C HIS A 107 -9.68 -10.94 -29.81
N LEU A 108 -10.15 -10.43 -28.67
CA LEU A 108 -9.28 -10.11 -27.51
C LEU A 108 -9.00 -11.31 -26.61
N ASN A 109 -9.67 -12.45 -26.81
CA ASN A 109 -9.28 -13.67 -26.10
C ASN A 109 -8.12 -14.34 -26.85
N LEU A 110 -6.91 -14.15 -26.32
CA LEU A 110 -5.68 -14.65 -26.94
C LEU A 110 -5.31 -16.08 -26.49
N SER A 111 -6.09 -16.68 -25.59
CA SER A 111 -5.82 -18.04 -25.11
C SER A 111 -6.08 -19.09 -26.18
N LEU A 112 -5.13 -20.01 -26.36
CA LEU A 112 -5.28 -21.19 -27.24
C LEU A 112 -6.09 -22.31 -26.57
N GLU A 113 -6.01 -22.42 -25.25
CA GLU A 113 -6.61 -23.52 -24.47
C GLU A 113 -7.98 -23.15 -23.86
N GLY A 114 -8.49 -21.97 -24.22
CA GLY A 114 -9.70 -21.40 -23.62
C GLY A 114 -9.43 -20.67 -22.30
N GLY A 115 -10.50 -20.13 -21.69
CA GLY A 115 -10.37 -19.18 -20.58
C GLY A 115 -9.95 -17.78 -21.06
N LEU A 116 -10.03 -16.79 -20.17
CA LEU A 116 -9.63 -15.41 -20.44
C LEU A 116 -8.56 -14.98 -19.44
N ASN A 117 -7.42 -14.55 -19.94
CA ASN A 117 -6.41 -13.84 -19.17
C ASN A 117 -6.53 -12.33 -19.48
N PRO A 118 -7.01 -11.51 -18.53
CA PRO A 118 -7.13 -10.08 -18.73
C PRO A 118 -5.81 -9.36 -19.04
N ARG A 119 -4.67 -9.85 -18.54
CA ARG A 119 -3.36 -9.24 -18.86
C ARG A 119 -3.06 -9.32 -20.34
N ASP A 120 -3.33 -10.48 -20.94
CA ASP A 120 -3.09 -10.70 -22.37
C ASP A 120 -4.11 -9.93 -23.22
N ALA A 121 -5.36 -9.85 -22.76
CA ALA A 121 -6.44 -9.20 -23.50
C ALA A 121 -6.39 -7.66 -23.44
N PHE A 122 -6.00 -7.09 -22.30
CA PHE A 122 -6.19 -5.67 -22.00
C PHE A 122 -4.96 -4.99 -21.35
N GLY A 123 -3.95 -5.77 -20.96
CA GLY A 123 -2.76 -5.30 -20.26
C GLY A 123 -1.61 -4.93 -21.19
N SER A 124 -0.43 -4.84 -20.59
CA SER A 124 0.85 -4.60 -21.27
C SER A 124 1.83 -5.73 -20.94
N HIS A 125 2.79 -5.92 -21.83
CA HIS A 125 3.95 -6.80 -21.68
C HIS A 125 5.19 -6.08 -22.21
N ASP A 126 5.36 -4.81 -21.81
CA ASP A 126 6.39 -3.94 -22.35
C ASP A 126 7.72 -4.16 -21.61
N ASP A 127 8.86 -3.92 -22.25
CA ASP A 127 10.19 -3.98 -21.59
C ASP A 127 10.27 -3.13 -20.30
N ALA A 128 9.48 -2.05 -20.24
CA ALA A 128 9.37 -1.19 -19.07
C ALA A 128 8.71 -1.91 -17.87
N ASP A 129 7.80 -2.85 -18.09
CA ASP A 129 7.14 -3.62 -17.04
C ASP A 129 8.18 -4.45 -16.26
N HIS A 130 9.15 -5.03 -16.96
CA HIS A 130 10.22 -5.86 -16.38
C HIS A 130 11.24 -5.11 -15.52
N VAL A 131 11.20 -3.78 -15.50
CA VAL A 131 12.05 -2.96 -14.62
C VAL A 131 11.27 -2.09 -13.65
N TYR A 132 10.01 -1.79 -13.98
CA TYR A 132 9.18 -0.85 -13.23
C TYR A 132 8.06 -1.53 -12.45
N ASN A 133 7.48 -2.63 -12.94
CA ASN A 133 6.28 -3.27 -12.40
C ASN A 133 6.56 -4.67 -11.86
N THR A 134 6.93 -5.59 -12.73
CA THR A 134 7.14 -7.02 -12.44
C THR A 134 8.06 -7.29 -11.24
N PRO A 135 9.21 -6.60 -11.08
CA PRO A 135 10.07 -6.82 -9.92
C PRO A 135 9.38 -6.56 -8.58
N ARG A 136 8.45 -5.58 -8.52
CA ARG A 136 7.71 -5.24 -7.29
C ARG A 136 6.72 -6.34 -6.92
N ALA A 137 5.99 -6.88 -7.90
CA ALA A 137 5.12 -8.03 -7.68
C ALA A 137 5.94 -9.23 -7.21
N TRP A 138 7.04 -9.53 -7.91
CA TRP A 138 7.95 -10.64 -7.55
C TRP A 138 8.43 -10.54 -6.11
N TYR A 139 8.88 -9.36 -5.66
CA TYR A 139 9.40 -9.21 -4.30
C TYR A 139 8.31 -9.39 -3.24
N MET A 140 7.10 -8.85 -3.46
CA MET A 140 5.99 -9.03 -2.53
C MET A 140 5.57 -10.50 -2.45
N LEU A 141 5.46 -11.20 -3.59
CA LEU A 141 5.15 -12.63 -3.62
C LEU A 141 6.24 -13.45 -2.90
N ARG A 142 7.51 -13.15 -3.16
CA ARG A 142 8.66 -13.75 -2.48
C ARG A 142 8.61 -13.57 -0.97
N TYR A 143 8.23 -12.37 -0.51
CA TYR A 143 8.17 -12.06 0.91
C TYR A 143 7.09 -12.86 1.66
N PHE A 144 5.89 -12.98 1.08
CA PHE A 144 4.78 -13.71 1.72
C PHE A 144 4.82 -15.23 1.49
N ASN A 145 5.59 -15.69 0.50
CA ASN A 145 5.72 -17.11 0.12
C ASN A 145 7.18 -17.57 -0.05
N PRO A 146 8.08 -17.35 0.92
CA PRO A 146 9.53 -17.55 0.73
C PRO A 146 9.96 -19.01 0.50
N ARG A 147 9.13 -20.00 0.86
CA ARG A 147 9.41 -21.44 0.76
C ARG A 147 8.46 -22.18 -0.19
N THR A 148 7.34 -21.56 -0.58
CA THR A 148 6.33 -22.15 -1.47
C THR A 148 6.84 -22.24 -2.91
N LYS A 149 7.74 -21.33 -3.29
CA LYS A 149 8.35 -21.24 -4.61
C LYS A 149 9.86 -21.12 -4.49
N VAL A 150 10.56 -21.53 -5.54
CA VAL A 150 12.00 -21.24 -5.70
C VAL A 150 12.12 -19.84 -6.30
N TRP A 151 12.57 -18.88 -5.51
CA TRP A 151 12.65 -17.47 -5.94
C TRP A 151 14.02 -17.06 -6.48
N ASP A 152 15.05 -17.81 -6.11
CA ASP A 152 16.45 -17.43 -6.32
C ASP A 152 17.20 -18.55 -7.05
N GLY A 153 18.19 -18.17 -7.85
CA GLY A 153 19.05 -19.10 -8.59
C GLY A 153 18.57 -19.44 -10.01
N PRO A 154 19.33 -20.29 -10.73
CA PRO A 154 19.08 -20.60 -12.14
C PRO A 154 17.79 -21.38 -12.40
N ASN A 155 17.25 -22.04 -11.36
CA ASN A 155 16.04 -22.84 -11.41
C ASN A 155 14.89 -22.15 -10.66
N ALA A 156 14.90 -20.82 -10.56
CA ALA A 156 13.80 -20.08 -9.95
C ALA A 156 12.51 -20.29 -10.75
N ASP A 157 11.41 -20.56 -10.04
CA ASP A 157 10.07 -20.68 -10.62
C ASP A 157 9.64 -19.35 -11.26
N PHE A 158 10.01 -18.24 -10.60
CA PHE A 158 9.75 -16.89 -11.07
C PHE A 158 10.95 -15.98 -10.86
N THR A 159 11.15 -15.08 -11.81
CA THR A 159 12.18 -14.05 -11.74
C THR A 159 11.55 -12.66 -11.62
N PRO A 160 12.33 -11.62 -11.27
CA PRO A 160 11.85 -10.24 -11.31
C PRO A 160 11.35 -9.77 -12.69
N ARG A 161 11.52 -10.57 -13.75
CA ARG A 161 11.11 -10.27 -15.13
C ARG A 161 10.07 -11.26 -15.69
N SER A 162 9.48 -12.11 -14.85
CA SER A 162 8.46 -13.08 -15.27
C SER A 162 7.12 -12.41 -15.60
N ASP A 163 6.57 -12.67 -16.79
CA ASP A 163 5.26 -12.14 -17.22
C ASP A 163 4.06 -12.84 -16.56
N ASP A 164 4.30 -14.02 -16.00
CA ASP A 164 3.29 -14.95 -15.49
C ASP A 164 3.24 -15.01 -13.95
N LEU A 165 3.75 -13.97 -13.27
CA LEU A 165 3.64 -13.87 -11.82
C LEU A 165 2.17 -13.95 -11.37
N PRO A 166 1.82 -14.78 -10.37
CA PRO A 166 0.44 -14.91 -9.93
C PRO A 166 -0.08 -13.58 -9.35
N TRP A 167 -1.31 -13.22 -9.69
CA TRP A 167 -1.99 -12.03 -9.15
C TRP A 167 -2.17 -12.10 -7.63
N CYS A 168 -2.52 -13.30 -7.14
CA CYS A 168 -2.74 -13.58 -5.74
C CYS A 168 -2.15 -14.93 -5.33
N MET A 169 -1.78 -15.08 -4.06
CA MET A 169 -1.34 -16.35 -3.48
C MET A 169 -1.88 -16.51 -2.06
N ALA A 170 -2.08 -17.76 -1.62
CA ALA A 170 -2.25 -18.06 -0.20
C ALA A 170 -0.91 -17.82 0.51
N PRO A 171 -0.83 -16.95 1.53
CA PRO A 171 0.43 -16.67 2.21
C PRO A 171 0.86 -17.84 3.11
N GLU A 172 2.16 -17.98 3.39
CA GLU A 172 2.66 -19.05 4.27
C GLU A 172 2.33 -18.85 5.76
N LYS A 173 2.00 -17.61 6.13
CA LYS A 173 1.51 -17.23 7.46
C LYS A 173 0.45 -16.14 7.33
N LYS A 174 -0.34 -15.95 8.39
CA LYS A 174 -1.24 -14.78 8.47
C LYS A 174 -0.43 -13.49 8.36
N ILE A 175 -0.99 -12.51 7.65
CA ILE A 175 -0.36 -11.22 7.35
C ILE A 175 -0.76 -10.20 8.42
N THR A 176 0.22 -9.49 8.99
CA THR A 176 -0.03 -8.37 9.92
C THR A 176 0.09 -7.02 9.20
N PRO A 177 -0.39 -5.91 9.80
CA PRO A 177 -0.14 -4.56 9.27
C PRO A 177 1.35 -4.27 9.04
N GLU A 178 2.22 -4.76 9.92
CA GLU A 178 3.67 -4.60 9.83
C GLU A 178 4.26 -5.38 8.65
N ASP A 179 3.78 -6.60 8.38
CA ASP A 179 4.19 -7.36 7.21
C ASP A 179 3.84 -6.60 5.90
N VAL A 180 2.66 -5.99 5.84
CA VAL A 180 2.25 -5.13 4.70
C VAL A 180 3.12 -3.89 4.62
N LYS A 181 3.38 -3.22 5.74
CA LYS A 181 4.27 -2.05 5.80
C LYS A 181 5.67 -2.40 5.31
N TYR A 182 6.24 -3.52 5.73
CA TYR A 182 7.54 -4.01 5.29
C TYR A 182 7.56 -4.23 3.77
N ALA A 183 6.58 -4.96 3.23
CA ALA A 183 6.48 -5.20 1.79
C ALA A 183 6.37 -3.88 0.99
N LEU A 184 5.58 -2.92 1.46
CA LEU A 184 5.42 -1.59 0.85
C LEU A 184 6.59 -0.62 1.09
N SER A 185 7.51 -0.99 1.99
CA SER A 185 8.78 -0.32 2.26
C SER A 185 9.94 -0.87 1.45
N SER A 186 9.74 -1.96 0.72
CA SER A 186 10.86 -2.70 0.17
C SER A 186 11.64 -1.95 -0.89
N HIS A 187 12.94 -2.17 -0.85
CA HIS A 187 13.89 -1.74 -1.88
C HIS A 187 14.73 -2.95 -2.31
N TYR A 188 14.13 -4.14 -2.32
CA TYR A 188 14.76 -5.41 -2.68
C TYR A 188 15.83 -5.91 -1.70
N GLN A 189 15.67 -5.61 -0.41
CA GLN A 189 16.58 -6.07 0.66
C GLN A 189 16.81 -7.57 0.59
N GLY A 190 18.07 -7.98 0.77
CA GLY A 190 18.48 -9.39 0.69
C GLY A 190 18.53 -9.94 -0.73
N THR A 191 18.67 -9.06 -1.74
CA THR A 191 18.88 -9.44 -3.15
C THR A 191 19.97 -8.58 -3.78
N PRO A 192 20.57 -8.99 -4.92
CA PRO A 192 21.55 -8.18 -5.65
C PRO A 192 21.01 -6.86 -6.25
N TYR A 193 19.70 -6.62 -6.15
CA TYR A 193 19.03 -5.45 -6.74
C TYR A 193 18.90 -4.27 -5.76
N ASP A 194 19.19 -4.49 -4.47
CA ASP A 194 19.03 -3.48 -3.43
C ASP A 194 19.96 -2.27 -3.64
N PRO A 195 19.44 -1.03 -3.79
CA PRO A 195 20.24 0.17 -3.96
C PRO A 195 21.10 0.53 -2.75
N TYR A 196 20.87 -0.05 -1.58
CA TYR A 196 21.69 0.16 -0.38
C TYR A 196 22.67 -0.97 -0.09
N GLU A 197 22.68 -2.04 -0.88
CA GLU A 197 23.60 -3.17 -0.70
C GLU A 197 25.07 -2.72 -0.87
N GLY A 198 25.88 -2.91 0.16
CA GLY A 198 27.26 -2.43 0.19
C GLY A 198 28.19 -3.21 -0.76
N HIS A 199 27.89 -4.49 -0.98
CA HIS A 199 28.71 -5.39 -1.81
C HIS A 199 28.07 -5.72 -3.17
N GLY A 200 26.98 -5.02 -3.54
CA GLY A 200 26.25 -5.27 -4.77
C GLY A 200 27.04 -4.87 -6.01
N SER A 201 26.94 -5.66 -7.07
CA SER A 201 27.53 -5.30 -8.37
C SER A 201 26.88 -4.02 -8.90
N PRO A 202 27.67 -3.04 -9.39
CA PRO A 202 27.12 -1.84 -10.05
C PRO A 202 26.20 -2.15 -11.24
N ALA A 203 26.31 -3.34 -11.84
CA ALA A 203 25.48 -3.75 -12.97
C ALA A 203 24.05 -4.18 -12.58
N THR A 204 23.81 -4.60 -11.34
CA THR A 204 22.49 -5.07 -10.87
C THR A 204 21.90 -4.21 -9.77
N LYS A 205 22.73 -3.47 -9.06
CA LYS A 205 22.32 -2.58 -7.97
C LYS A 205 21.42 -1.46 -8.49
N GLY A 206 20.19 -1.36 -7.95
CA GLY A 206 19.27 -0.27 -8.27
C GLY A 206 18.70 -0.28 -9.69
N ILE A 207 18.75 -1.41 -10.40
CA ILE A 207 18.21 -1.53 -11.77
C ILE A 207 16.68 -1.54 -11.82
N PHE A 208 16.03 -1.85 -10.69
CA PHE A 208 14.58 -1.96 -10.59
C PHE A 208 14.01 -0.80 -9.77
N ARG A 209 12.83 -0.34 -10.15
CA ARG A 209 12.07 0.64 -9.36
C ARG A 209 11.72 0.02 -8.00
N PRO A 210 12.16 0.56 -6.86
CA PRO A 210 11.80 0.02 -5.54
C PRO A 210 10.31 0.27 -5.23
N ILE A 211 9.77 -0.45 -4.24
CA ILE A 211 8.40 -0.24 -3.73
C ILE A 211 8.39 0.96 -2.80
N GLY A 212 9.20 0.90 -1.74
CA GLY A 212 9.55 2.03 -0.89
C GLY A 212 10.41 3.01 -1.68
N VAL A 213 9.83 4.16 -2.05
CA VAL A 213 10.46 5.10 -2.98
C VAL A 213 10.37 6.53 -2.46
N ASN A 214 11.34 7.37 -2.82
CA ASN A 214 11.44 8.77 -2.40
C ASN A 214 10.17 9.60 -2.64
N ARG A 215 9.41 9.29 -3.69
CA ARG A 215 8.15 9.95 -4.07
C ARG A 215 6.89 9.34 -3.45
N ASN A 216 7.02 8.46 -2.47
CA ASN A 216 5.85 8.08 -1.66
C ASN A 216 5.38 9.33 -0.91
N ASP A 217 4.23 9.86 -1.31
CA ASP A 217 3.65 11.03 -0.68
C ASP A 217 2.89 10.63 0.58
N PHE A 218 2.04 9.61 0.47
CA PHE A 218 1.17 9.09 1.51
C PHE A 218 1.00 7.58 1.33
N MET A 219 1.04 6.85 2.44
CA MET A 219 0.69 5.44 2.51
C MET A 219 -0.41 5.27 3.55
N ALA A 220 -1.47 4.55 3.16
CA ALA A 220 -2.53 4.13 4.05
C ALA A 220 -2.74 2.63 3.96
N LEU A 221 -2.86 1.97 5.12
CA LEU A 221 -3.45 0.66 5.25
C LEU A 221 -4.75 0.82 6.02
N ILE A 222 -5.87 0.55 5.35
CA ILE A 222 -7.20 0.60 5.95
C ILE A 222 -7.53 -0.81 6.45
N GLN A 223 -7.74 -0.96 7.75
CA GLN A 223 -8.01 -2.24 8.39
C GLN A 223 -9.45 -2.28 8.90
N MET A 224 -10.23 -3.24 8.42
CA MET A 224 -11.56 -3.56 8.93
C MET A 224 -11.47 -4.69 9.96
N ARG A 225 -11.59 -4.37 11.25
CA ARG A 225 -11.44 -5.36 12.34
C ARG A 225 -12.77 -6.08 12.64
N PRO A 226 -12.88 -7.40 12.40
CA PRO A 226 -14.17 -8.10 12.50
C PRO A 226 -14.62 -8.34 13.95
N ASP A 227 -13.68 -8.35 14.90
CA ASP A 227 -13.87 -8.73 16.30
C ASP A 227 -14.30 -7.57 17.22
N VAL A 228 -14.58 -6.40 16.65
CA VAL A 228 -15.03 -5.21 17.39
C VAL A 228 -16.30 -4.58 16.79
N PRO A 229 -17.09 -3.86 17.61
CA PRO A 229 -18.24 -3.09 17.15
C PRO A 229 -17.94 -2.18 15.95
N GLY A 230 -18.90 -2.07 15.03
CA GLY A 230 -18.78 -1.29 13.79
C GLY A 230 -18.35 0.16 13.99
N GLU A 231 -18.71 0.74 15.12
CA GLU A 231 -18.35 2.10 15.53
C GLU A 231 -16.84 2.36 15.60
N PHE A 232 -16.01 1.36 15.88
CA PHE A 232 -14.56 1.53 16.03
C PHE A 232 -13.75 0.41 15.37
N ARG A 233 -14.34 -0.32 14.42
CA ARG A 233 -13.63 -1.38 13.69
C ARG A 233 -12.59 -0.88 12.72
N ALA A 234 -12.86 0.24 12.08
CA ALA A 234 -12.00 0.78 11.05
C ALA A 234 -10.81 1.50 11.70
N VAL A 235 -9.62 0.98 11.44
CA VAL A 235 -8.34 1.62 11.79
C VAL A 235 -7.63 1.95 10.49
N GLU A 236 -7.24 3.21 10.32
CA GLU A 236 -6.42 3.67 9.21
C GLU A 236 -5.00 3.87 9.70
N TRP A 237 -4.09 3.05 9.19
CA TRP A 237 -2.67 3.12 9.47
C TRP A 237 -2.01 4.04 8.46
N ILE A 238 -1.36 5.11 8.92
CA ILE A 238 -0.89 6.21 8.07
C ILE A 238 0.63 6.36 8.18
N ALA A 239 1.27 6.59 7.04
CA ALA A 239 2.66 7.05 6.94
C ALA A 239 2.83 8.07 5.81
N PHE A 240 3.83 8.96 5.94
CA PHE A 240 4.21 9.93 4.91
C PHE A 240 5.68 9.76 4.50
N ALA A 241 6.07 10.31 3.35
CA ALA A 241 7.42 10.20 2.80
C ALA A 241 7.83 8.76 2.42
N SER A 242 9.10 8.54 2.07
CA SER A 242 9.62 7.23 1.65
C SER A 242 9.33 6.16 2.70
N ASN A 243 8.65 5.09 2.29
CA ASN A 243 8.31 3.99 3.19
C ASN A 243 9.55 3.27 3.76
N ALA A 244 10.69 3.33 3.07
CA ALA A 244 11.95 2.79 3.59
C ALA A 244 12.40 3.48 4.90
N PHE A 245 11.97 4.73 5.13
CA PHE A 245 12.49 5.58 6.22
C PHE A 245 11.42 6.16 7.15
N ASN A 246 10.15 5.91 6.89
CA ASN A 246 9.04 6.39 7.73
C ASN A 246 8.55 5.33 8.71
N ALA A 247 7.69 5.75 9.65
CA ALA A 247 6.93 4.85 10.52
C ALA A 247 5.43 4.98 10.23
N MET A 248 4.70 3.87 10.41
CA MET A 248 3.26 3.78 10.19
C MET A 248 2.53 3.79 11.54
N ALA A 249 1.56 4.69 11.70
CA ALA A 249 0.82 4.85 12.96
C ALA A 249 -0.69 4.59 12.79
N PRO A 250 -1.36 3.92 13.73
CA PRO A 250 -2.78 3.59 13.62
C PRO A 250 -3.71 4.71 14.11
N PHE A 251 -4.77 5.02 13.37
CA PHE A 251 -5.79 5.97 13.80
C PHE A 251 -7.19 5.38 13.63
N TYR A 252 -8.08 5.60 14.60
CA TYR A 252 -9.50 5.27 14.43
C TYR A 252 -10.09 6.14 13.31
N ALA A 253 -10.73 5.51 12.32
CA ALA A 253 -11.25 6.23 11.16
C ALA A 253 -12.58 6.96 11.42
N ASN A 254 -13.39 6.46 12.37
CA ASN A 254 -14.70 7.05 12.70
C ASN A 254 -14.57 8.21 13.69
N VAL A 255 -14.05 9.34 13.22
CA VAL A 255 -13.82 10.57 14.00
C VAL A 255 -14.29 11.79 13.22
N SER A 256 -14.57 12.90 13.92
CA SER A 256 -14.97 14.16 13.27
C SER A 256 -13.78 15.07 12.93
N ALA A 257 -12.63 14.84 13.56
CA ALA A 257 -11.42 15.63 13.38
C ALA A 257 -10.16 14.75 13.38
N THR A 258 -9.21 15.14 12.54
CA THR A 258 -7.87 14.56 12.48
C THR A 258 -6.92 15.40 13.34
N PRO A 259 -5.99 14.80 14.13
CA PRO A 259 -5.04 15.56 14.92
C PRO A 259 -4.19 16.55 14.11
N ASP A 260 -3.90 17.73 14.67
CA ASP A 260 -3.20 18.83 13.98
C ASP A 260 -1.86 18.43 13.36
N TYR A 261 -1.13 17.51 14.01
CA TYR A 261 0.16 17.02 13.53
C TYR A 261 0.07 16.32 12.16
N LEU A 262 -1.12 15.80 11.80
CA LEU A 262 -1.41 15.18 10.50
C LEU A 262 -2.24 16.07 9.58
N ALA A 263 -3.13 16.90 10.12
CA ALA A 263 -4.15 17.62 9.34
C ALA A 263 -3.65 18.90 8.65
N ASN A 264 -2.62 19.56 9.20
CA ASN A 264 -2.27 20.94 8.85
C ASN A 264 -1.01 21.06 7.98
N THR A 265 -0.81 20.15 7.02
CA THR A 265 0.32 20.24 6.09
C THR A 265 0.13 21.42 5.14
N THR A 266 1.03 22.40 5.20
CA THR A 266 1.13 23.52 4.26
C THR A 266 2.33 23.33 3.33
N ALA A 267 2.50 24.24 2.36
CA ALA A 267 3.70 24.27 1.52
C ALA A 267 4.96 24.67 2.30
N GLU A 268 4.82 25.25 3.50
CA GLU A 268 5.93 25.65 4.36
C GLU A 268 6.47 24.44 5.13
N VAL A 269 7.78 24.20 5.04
CA VAL A 269 8.44 23.08 5.73
C VAL A 269 8.47 23.35 7.23
N SER A 270 8.00 22.40 8.03
CA SER A 270 7.94 22.54 9.48
C SER A 270 8.09 21.19 10.20
N THR A 271 8.79 21.18 11.33
CA THR A 271 8.86 20.01 12.23
C THR A 271 7.55 19.75 12.98
N GLY A 272 6.63 20.72 12.95
CA GLY A 272 5.27 20.61 13.49
C GLY A 272 4.29 19.85 12.60
N SER A 273 4.73 19.34 11.44
CA SER A 273 3.91 18.55 10.52
C SER A 273 4.53 17.17 10.34
N PHE A 274 3.73 16.10 10.51
CA PHE A 274 4.20 14.72 10.34
C PHE A 274 4.74 14.46 8.94
N TYR A 275 4.07 15.01 7.91
CA TYR A 275 4.52 14.96 6.52
C TYR A 275 5.96 15.48 6.34
N TRP A 276 6.22 16.73 6.76
CA TRP A 276 7.52 17.36 6.58
C TRP A 276 8.60 16.74 7.45
N SER A 277 8.31 16.39 8.71
CA SER A 277 9.27 15.68 9.56
C SER A 277 9.67 14.32 8.97
N SER A 278 8.70 13.56 8.44
CA SER A 278 8.98 12.28 7.78
C SER A 278 9.82 12.46 6.50
N ARG A 279 9.57 13.52 5.72
CA ARG A 279 10.39 13.87 4.54
C ARG A 279 11.82 14.22 4.91
N MET A 280 12.02 15.01 5.97
CA MET A 280 13.35 15.36 6.46
C MET A 280 14.11 14.13 6.96
N ILE A 281 13.47 13.28 7.76
CA ILE A 281 14.06 12.00 8.20
C ILE A 281 14.47 11.18 6.98
N ALA A 282 13.56 10.97 6.02
CA ALA A 282 13.84 10.16 4.84
C ALA A 282 15.02 10.68 4.01
N ALA A 283 15.06 12.00 3.73
CA ALA A 283 16.13 12.59 2.94
C ALA A 283 17.50 12.48 3.64
N MET A 284 17.54 12.70 4.95
CA MET A 284 18.80 12.63 5.70
C MET A 284 19.24 11.18 5.93
N ALA A 285 18.31 10.28 6.20
CA ALA A 285 18.58 8.86 6.40
C ALA A 285 19.07 8.21 5.10
N ASP A 286 18.48 8.54 3.95
CA ASP A 286 18.95 8.10 2.64
C ASP A 286 20.42 8.50 2.39
N ALA A 287 20.74 9.78 2.62
CA ALA A 287 22.09 10.31 2.45
C ALA A 287 23.14 9.71 3.42
N SER A 288 22.69 9.15 4.53
CA SER A 288 23.53 8.57 5.59
C SER A 288 23.14 7.12 5.93
N TYR A 289 22.62 6.36 4.95
CA TYR A 289 21.94 5.08 5.16
C TYR A 289 22.67 4.15 6.14
N SER A 290 23.97 3.93 5.89
CA SER A 290 24.80 3.00 6.67
C SER A 290 24.89 3.32 8.17
N THR A 291 24.66 4.57 8.59
CA THR A 291 24.61 4.95 10.02
C THR A 291 23.25 5.43 10.49
N SER A 292 22.28 5.57 9.60
CA SER A 292 20.94 6.03 9.99
C SER A 292 19.92 4.90 10.05
N VAL A 293 20.13 3.80 9.32
CA VAL A 293 19.13 2.72 9.20
C VAL A 293 18.71 2.15 10.55
N PHE A 294 19.62 1.96 11.50
CA PHE A 294 19.26 1.43 12.81
C PHE A 294 18.40 2.39 13.65
N HIS A 295 18.51 3.71 13.44
CA HIS A 295 17.62 4.69 14.06
C HIS A 295 16.22 4.59 13.46
N ILE A 296 16.12 4.34 12.14
CA ILE A 296 14.85 4.11 11.44
C ILE A 296 14.18 2.81 11.91
N GLU A 297 14.92 1.71 12.03
CA GLU A 297 14.40 0.44 12.53
C GLU A 297 13.84 0.57 13.96
N ARG A 298 14.57 1.28 14.83
CA ARG A 298 14.10 1.57 16.20
C ARG A 298 12.87 2.47 16.20
N TYR A 299 12.81 3.45 15.32
CA TYR A 299 11.67 4.35 15.16
C TYR A 299 10.41 3.61 14.74
N GLN A 300 10.51 2.75 13.72
CA GLN A 300 9.42 1.90 13.25
C GLN A 300 8.91 0.99 14.37
N LEU A 301 9.82 0.26 15.02
CA LEU A 301 9.47 -0.62 16.14
C LEU A 301 8.79 0.13 17.30
N ALA A 302 9.29 1.30 17.66
CA ALA A 302 8.75 2.10 18.76
C ALA A 302 7.34 2.60 18.46
N VAL A 303 7.11 3.14 17.25
CA VAL A 303 5.78 3.63 16.82
C VAL A 303 4.78 2.50 16.71
N GLU A 304 5.19 1.35 16.13
CA GLU A 304 4.32 0.17 16.00
C GLU A 304 3.93 -0.38 17.36
N ALA A 305 4.90 -0.65 18.24
CA ALA A 305 4.63 -1.21 19.56
C ALA A 305 3.76 -0.28 20.42
N GLN A 306 4.08 1.02 20.46
CA GLN A 306 3.30 1.99 21.22
C GLN A 306 1.92 2.23 20.59
N GLY A 307 1.81 2.23 19.26
CA GLY A 307 0.56 2.35 18.52
C GLY A 307 -0.41 1.21 18.87
N HIS A 308 0.06 -0.04 18.84
CA HIS A 308 -0.73 -1.19 19.29
C HIS A 308 -1.13 -1.08 20.77
N ALA A 309 -0.21 -0.68 21.64
CA ALA A 309 -0.51 -0.51 23.06
C ALA A 309 -1.63 0.52 23.29
N LEU A 310 -1.61 1.62 22.54
CA LEU A 310 -2.64 2.66 22.57
C LEU A 310 -3.98 2.15 22.02
N LEU A 311 -3.98 1.45 20.87
CA LEU A 311 -5.19 0.83 20.33
C LEU A 311 -5.82 -0.13 21.33
N ASN A 312 -5.07 -1.10 21.84
CA ASN A 312 -5.55 -2.11 22.79
C ASN A 312 -6.15 -1.46 24.05
N ARG A 313 -5.48 -0.44 24.59
CA ARG A 313 -5.96 0.31 25.75
C ARG A 313 -7.28 1.02 25.46
N TYR A 314 -7.43 1.61 24.28
CA TYR A 314 -8.63 2.36 23.91
C TYR A 314 -9.77 1.45 23.46
N ASP A 315 -9.50 0.33 22.79
CA ASP A 315 -10.50 -0.68 22.48
C ASP A 315 -11.17 -1.21 23.76
N GLU A 316 -10.40 -1.45 24.82
CA GLU A 316 -10.97 -1.89 26.09
C GLU A 316 -11.87 -0.83 26.74
N LYS A 317 -11.48 0.45 26.67
CA LYS A 317 -12.33 1.56 27.13
C LYS A 317 -13.61 1.67 26.28
N LEU A 318 -13.49 1.51 24.97
CA LEU A 318 -14.60 1.61 24.02
C LEU A 318 -15.61 0.46 24.21
N ARG A 319 -15.14 -0.77 24.51
CA ARG A 319 -15.99 -1.91 24.83
C ARG A 319 -16.83 -1.69 26.09
N ARG A 320 -16.27 -0.99 27.09
CA ARG A 320 -16.93 -0.74 28.39
C ARG A 320 -17.85 0.47 28.40
N GLU A 321 -17.63 1.43 27.50
CA GLU A 321 -18.51 2.58 27.34
C GLU A 321 -19.74 2.16 26.52
N ALA A 322 -20.94 2.54 26.95
CA ALA A 322 -22.19 2.23 26.25
C ALA A 322 -22.76 3.46 25.52
N ASP A 323 -22.40 4.66 25.96
CA ASP A 323 -22.86 5.92 25.39
C ASP A 323 -22.10 6.26 24.10
N GLY A 324 -22.84 6.42 22.99
CA GLY A 324 -22.25 6.67 21.67
C GLY A 324 -21.47 7.98 21.57
N VAL A 325 -21.88 9.02 22.29
CA VAL A 325 -21.18 10.32 22.30
C VAL A 325 -19.86 10.20 23.06
N LYS A 326 -19.86 9.53 24.21
CA LYS A 326 -18.63 9.25 24.97
C LYS A 326 -17.69 8.32 24.20
N ARG A 327 -18.20 7.31 23.49
CA ARG A 327 -17.39 6.46 22.59
C ARG A 327 -16.73 7.29 21.48
N ALA A 328 -17.47 8.20 20.84
CA ALA A 328 -16.90 9.09 19.83
C ALA A 328 -15.77 9.96 20.42
N ALA A 329 -16.00 10.56 21.59
CA ALA A 329 -14.99 11.36 22.28
C ALA A 329 -13.75 10.53 22.69
N LEU A 330 -13.93 9.24 23.05
CA LEU A 330 -12.83 8.33 23.35
C LEU A 330 -11.97 8.04 22.11
N ARG A 331 -12.58 7.82 20.93
CA ARG A 331 -11.84 7.63 19.67
C ARG A 331 -11.00 8.86 19.32
N GLU A 332 -11.57 10.06 19.45
CA GLU A 332 -10.82 11.30 19.19
C GLU A 332 -9.69 11.51 20.20
N ARG A 333 -9.91 11.15 21.47
CA ARG A 333 -8.84 11.19 22.49
C ARG A 333 -7.73 10.20 22.17
N ALA A 334 -8.08 8.99 21.73
CA ALA A 334 -7.12 7.99 21.29
C ALA A 334 -6.25 8.52 20.14
N ASN A 335 -6.87 9.08 19.10
CA ASN A 335 -6.15 9.63 17.96
C ASN A 335 -5.21 10.79 18.37
N ARG A 336 -5.62 11.66 19.31
CA ARG A 336 -4.73 12.70 19.85
C ARG A 336 -3.52 12.11 20.57
N GLU A 337 -3.73 11.14 21.46
CA GLU A 337 -2.60 10.50 22.17
C GLU A 337 -1.67 9.71 21.24
N ILE A 338 -2.20 9.10 20.19
CA ILE A 338 -1.39 8.44 19.15
C ILE A 338 -0.58 9.49 18.38
N ALA A 339 -1.19 10.62 18.01
CA ALA A 339 -0.47 11.70 17.33
C ALA A 339 0.63 12.33 18.22
N ASP A 340 0.38 12.49 19.51
CA ASP A 340 1.37 13.01 20.47
C ASP A 340 2.55 12.04 20.63
N MET A 341 2.27 10.74 20.75
CA MET A 341 3.29 9.69 20.75
C MET A 341 4.10 9.73 19.46
N LEU A 342 3.42 9.73 18.32
CA LEU A 342 4.05 9.76 17.00
C LEU A 342 4.96 10.98 16.84
N LYS A 343 4.49 12.17 17.23
CA LYS A 343 5.26 13.40 17.17
C LYS A 343 6.54 13.32 18.01
N ARG A 344 6.48 12.73 19.20
CA ARG A 344 7.64 12.54 20.07
C ARG A 344 8.66 11.59 19.44
N GLU A 345 8.25 10.41 18.99
CA GLU A 345 9.16 9.43 18.35
C GLU A 345 9.74 9.98 17.03
N THR A 346 8.94 10.73 16.26
CA THR A 346 9.39 11.40 15.03
C THR A 346 10.45 12.45 15.36
N ALA A 347 10.22 13.30 16.37
CA ALA A 347 11.17 14.35 16.75
C ALA A 347 12.50 13.78 17.27
N ASP A 348 12.46 12.73 18.08
CA ASP A 348 13.64 12.01 18.55
C ASP A 348 14.46 11.42 17.38
N THR A 349 13.78 10.74 16.45
CA THR A 349 14.41 10.15 15.27
C THR A 349 15.01 11.22 14.35
N LEU A 350 14.29 12.31 14.12
CA LEU A 350 14.77 13.45 13.35
C LEU A 350 16.06 14.03 13.94
N GLY A 351 16.12 14.20 15.27
CA GLY A 351 17.32 14.67 15.96
C GLY A 351 18.51 13.72 15.78
N LYS A 352 18.29 12.40 15.93
CA LYS A 352 19.33 11.38 15.75
C LYS A 352 19.87 11.33 14.34
N VAL A 353 19.01 11.26 13.33
CA VAL A 353 19.42 11.19 11.92
C VAL A 353 20.10 12.49 11.48
N LEU A 354 19.60 13.66 11.93
CA LEU A 354 20.26 14.94 11.67
C LEU A 354 21.68 14.96 12.27
N PHE A 355 21.84 14.45 13.49
CA PHE A 355 23.16 14.37 14.14
C PHE A 355 24.12 13.44 13.38
N GLU A 356 23.68 12.24 12.98
CA GLU A 356 24.47 11.30 12.17
C GLU A 356 24.95 11.93 10.87
N LEU A 357 24.05 12.59 10.14
CA LEU A 357 24.40 13.25 8.88
C LEU A 357 25.34 14.45 9.11
N SER A 358 25.07 15.25 10.14
CA SER A 358 25.88 16.44 10.45
C SER A 358 27.31 16.09 10.86
N GLY A 359 27.48 15.00 11.62
CA GLY A 359 28.80 14.48 12.01
C GLY A 359 29.67 14.03 10.82
N ARG A 360 29.07 13.84 9.64
CA ARG A 360 29.72 13.42 8.40
C ARG A 360 29.92 14.55 7.39
N MET A 361 29.63 15.79 7.79
CA MET A 361 29.83 16.94 6.90
C MET A 361 31.29 17.06 6.47
N LYS A 362 31.51 17.41 5.20
CA LYS A 362 32.85 17.46 4.60
C LYS A 362 33.74 18.57 5.19
N ASN A 363 33.15 19.60 5.78
CA ASN A 363 33.84 20.68 6.50
C ASN A 363 34.16 20.29 7.96
N ALA A 364 34.65 19.08 8.17
CA ALA A 364 35.12 18.60 9.47
C ALA A 364 36.64 18.73 9.57
N TYR A 365 37.15 19.00 10.77
CA TYR A 365 38.59 19.02 11.07
C TYR A 365 38.80 18.40 12.46
N SER A 366 39.43 17.23 12.53
CA SER A 366 39.65 16.51 13.78
C SER A 366 41.03 16.85 14.35
N ARG A 367 41.15 17.99 15.05
CA ARG A 367 42.28 18.27 15.94
C ARG A 367 41.83 18.04 17.37
N SER A 368 42.45 17.09 18.06
CA SER A 368 42.24 16.91 19.49
C SER A 368 42.94 18.05 20.21
N ASP A 369 42.18 19.00 20.72
CA ASP A 369 42.68 19.98 21.66
C ASP A 369 42.66 19.28 23.03
N ALA A 370 43.82 18.75 23.44
CA ALA A 370 44.02 18.15 24.76
C ALA A 370 44.05 19.22 25.85
#